data_AF-A0A6P7GKD3-F1
#
_entry.id   AF-A0A6P7GKD3-F1
#
_cell.length_a   1.000
_cell.length_b   1.000
_cell.length_c   1.000
_cell.angle_alpha   90.00
_cell.angle_beta   90.00
_cell.angle_gamma   90.00
#
_symmetry.space_group_name_H-M   'P 1'
#
loop_
_entity.id
_entity.type
_entity.pdbx_description
1 polymer ?
#
loop_
_entity_poly.entity_id
_entity_poly.type
_entity_poly.pdbx_seq_one_letter_code
_entity_poly.pdbx_strand_id
1 'polypeptide(L)'
;MTIYGVSIGAYVASRDDVSNFQRFLGFMYIMLFNFQLGYDCITSNELSYQASLLAESIFQSNWNGLKDENLKKDLLFVLHHSQRLPAYTVYGLYDLNTTSFIKVLKVTFSAYTFLSNASTMSKEY
;
A
#
# COMPACT_ATOMS: atom_id res chain seq x y z
N MET A 1 -12.65 0.94 4.75
CA MET A 1 -12.72 2.26 5.41
C MET A 1 -12.16 3.37 4.52
N THR A 2 -11.09 3.14 3.78
CA THR A 2 -10.45 4.11 2.86
C THR A 2 -11.24 4.42 1.58
N ILE A 3 -11.88 3.41 0.98
CA ILE A 3 -12.67 3.57 -0.26
C ILE A 3 -13.81 4.58 -0.06
N TYR A 4 -14.53 4.51 1.07
CA TYR A 4 -15.63 5.41 1.39
C TYR A 4 -15.21 6.88 1.45
N GLY A 5 -14.03 7.17 2.00
CA GLY A 5 -13.54 8.53 2.10
C GLY A 5 -13.02 9.08 0.76
N VAL A 6 -12.45 8.23 -0.10
CA VAL A 6 -12.10 8.63 -1.48
C VAL A 6 -13.36 8.95 -2.28
N SER A 7 -14.42 8.14 -2.17
CA SER A 7 -15.69 8.42 -2.84
C SER A 7 -16.39 9.68 -2.30
N ILE A 8 -16.29 9.98 -1.00
CA ILE A 8 -16.84 11.22 -0.42
C ILE A 8 -16.03 12.45 -0.86
N GLY A 9 -14.70 12.35 -0.88
CA GLY A 9 -13.81 13.41 -1.37
C GLY A 9 -13.99 13.71 -2.85
N ALA A 10 -14.13 12.67 -3.68
CA ALA A 10 -14.43 12.80 -5.11
C ALA A 10 -15.84 13.37 -5.35
N TYR A 11 -16.83 12.96 -4.55
CA TYR A 11 -18.20 13.49 -4.62
C TYR A 11 -18.26 14.99 -4.27
N VAL A 12 -17.52 15.42 -3.26
CA VAL A 12 -17.39 16.85 -2.88
C VAL A 12 -16.62 17.64 -3.95
N ALA A 13 -15.60 17.06 -4.59
CA ALA A 13 -14.86 17.73 -5.66
C ALA A 13 -15.64 17.88 -6.97
N SER A 14 -16.62 16.99 -7.23
CA SER A 14 -17.40 16.93 -8.47
C SER A 14 -18.63 17.85 -8.49
N ARG A 15 -19.00 18.48 -7.37
CA ARG A 15 -20.10 19.46 -7.39
C ARG A 15 -19.55 20.82 -7.84
N ASP A 16 -20.16 21.41 -8.87
CA ASP A 16 -19.74 22.71 -9.44
C ASP A 16 -20.05 23.92 -8.53
N ASP A 17 -20.89 23.74 -7.51
CA ASP A 17 -21.30 24.76 -6.51
C ASP A 17 -20.34 24.88 -5.30
N VAL A 18 -19.12 24.37 -5.44
CA VAL A 18 -18.24 24.06 -4.31
C VAL A 18 -17.18 25.13 -4.11
N SER A 19 -17.16 25.70 -2.90
CA SER A 19 -16.20 26.71 -2.45
C SER A 19 -14.75 26.26 -2.66
N ASN A 20 -13.85 27.20 -2.96
CA ASN A 20 -12.40 26.98 -3.02
C ASN A 20 -11.86 26.18 -1.81
N PHE A 21 -12.49 26.36 -0.65
CA PHE A 21 -12.18 25.63 0.58
C PHE A 21 -12.40 24.11 0.46
N GLN A 22 -13.50 23.69 -0.14
CA GLN A 22 -13.82 22.27 -0.30
C GLN A 22 -12.97 21.60 -1.38
N ARG A 23 -12.61 22.31 -2.45
CA ARG A 23 -11.59 21.82 -3.41
C ARG A 23 -10.25 21.59 -2.73
N PHE A 24 -9.80 22.52 -1.88
CA PHE A 24 -8.58 22.39 -1.10
C PHE A 24 -8.61 21.18 -0.15
N LEU A 25 -9.75 20.94 0.51
CA LEU A 25 -9.95 19.76 1.36
C LEU A 25 -9.85 18.44 0.56
N GLY A 26 -10.39 18.40 -0.66
CA GLY A 26 -10.27 17.24 -1.55
C GLY A 26 -8.82 16.91 -1.91
N PHE A 27 -8.02 17.91 -2.25
CA PHE A 27 -6.58 17.73 -2.51
C PHE A 27 -5.82 17.24 -1.28
N MET A 28 -6.08 17.85 -0.11
CA MET A 28 -5.49 17.40 1.16
C MET A 28 -5.85 15.95 1.48
N TYR A 29 -7.09 15.54 1.22
CA TYR A 29 -7.54 14.18 1.44
C TYR A 29 -6.80 13.17 0.56
N ILE A 30 -6.66 13.46 -0.74
CA ILE A 30 -5.89 12.61 -1.67
C ILE A 30 -4.42 12.52 -1.22
N MET A 31 -3.82 13.64 -0.81
CA MET A 31 -2.43 13.66 -0.35
C MET A 31 -2.26 12.78 0.91
N LEU A 32 -3.12 12.94 1.91
CA LEU A 32 -3.11 12.13 3.13
C LEU A 32 -3.26 10.63 2.84
N PHE A 33 -4.14 10.27 1.90
CA PHE A 33 -4.31 8.88 1.48
C PHE A 33 -3.04 8.30 0.84
N ASN A 34 -2.38 9.07 -0.03
CA ASN A 34 -1.10 8.64 -0.61
C ASN A 34 -0.03 8.44 0.48
N PHE A 35 0.01 9.30 1.49
CA PHE A 35 0.91 9.12 2.64
C PHE A 35 0.58 7.86 3.45
N GLN A 36 -0.71 7.62 3.72
CA GLN A 36 -1.15 6.43 4.44
C GLN A 36 -0.75 5.14 3.71
N LEU A 37 -1.04 5.05 2.40
CA LEU A 37 -0.62 3.93 1.57
C LEU A 37 0.91 3.76 1.53
N GLY A 38 1.66 4.86 1.50
CA GLY A 38 3.11 4.82 1.51
C GLY A 38 3.65 4.22 2.81
N TYR A 39 3.09 4.61 3.96
CA TYR A 39 3.46 4.07 5.27
C TYR A 39 3.15 2.58 5.36
N ASP A 40 1.93 2.17 4.99
CA ASP A 40 1.52 0.76 5.01
C ASP A 40 2.41 -0.11 4.09
N CYS A 41 2.83 0.44 2.95
CA CYS A 41 3.73 -0.24 2.00
C CYS A 41 5.14 -0.44 2.59
N ILE A 42 5.69 0.57 3.26
CA ILE A 42 7.01 0.46 3.90
C ILE A 42 6.97 -0.59 5.01
N THR A 43 5.95 -0.54 5.87
CA THR A 43 5.76 -1.51 6.95
C THR A 43 5.58 -2.93 6.41
N SER A 44 4.81 -3.10 5.33
CA SER A 44 4.64 -4.42 4.71
C SER A 44 5.95 -4.96 4.11
N ASN A 45 6.80 -4.10 3.53
CA ASN A 45 8.09 -4.50 2.97
C ASN A 45 9.06 -4.94 4.07
N GLU A 46 9.15 -4.17 5.15
CA GLU A 46 9.98 -4.53 6.32
C GLU A 46 9.48 -5.83 6.97
N LEU A 47 8.16 -5.99 7.13
CA LEU A 47 7.57 -7.20 7.68
C LEU A 47 7.90 -8.43 6.84
N SER A 48 7.87 -8.30 5.51
CA SER A 48 8.23 -9.38 4.59
C SER A 48 9.71 -9.75 4.71
N TYR A 49 10.57 -8.74 4.85
CA TYR A 49 12.01 -8.94 5.06
C TYR A 49 12.29 -9.68 6.38
N GLN A 50 11.73 -9.19 7.49
CA GLN A 50 11.86 -9.83 8.81
C GLN A 50 11.31 -11.25 8.82
N ALA A 51 10.18 -11.50 8.14
CA ALA A 51 9.60 -12.84 8.01
C ALA A 51 10.52 -13.81 7.26
N SER A 52 11.20 -13.34 6.20
CA SER A 52 12.17 -14.15 5.46
C SER A 52 13.39 -14.51 6.30
N LEU A 53 13.89 -13.56 7.09
CA LEU A 53 15.03 -13.73 7.99
C LEU A 53 14.70 -14.70 9.13
N LEU A 54 13.48 -14.59 9.67
CA LEU A 54 12.96 -15.53 10.67
C LEU A 54 12.85 -16.94 10.10
N ALA A 55 12.34 -17.11 8.87
CA ALA A 55 12.26 -18.40 8.21
C ALA A 55 13.64 -19.05 8.02
N GLU A 56 14.63 -18.25 7.58
CA GLU A 56 16.00 -18.71 7.36
C GLU A 56 16.69 -19.12 8.68
N SER A 57 16.57 -18.31 9.72
CA SER A 57 17.15 -18.62 11.04
C SER A 57 16.54 -19.88 11.67
N ILE A 58 15.23 -20.09 11.51
CA ILE A 58 14.54 -21.31 11.94
C ILE A 58 15.04 -22.51 11.14
N PHE A 59 15.20 -22.38 9.82
CA PHE A 59 15.67 -23.47 8.98
C PHE A 59 17.12 -23.88 9.28
N GLN A 60 17.99 -22.90 9.57
CA GLN A 60 19.37 -23.13 9.99
C GLN A 60 19.51 -23.61 11.44
N SER A 61 18.47 -23.44 12.27
CA SER A 61 18.46 -24.00 13.61
C SER A 61 18.46 -25.54 13.55
N ASN A 62 18.95 -26.21 14.59
CA ASN A 62 18.92 -27.69 14.67
C ASN A 62 17.51 -28.21 15.00
N TRP A 63 16.49 -27.70 14.28
CA TRP A 63 15.07 -28.00 14.51
C TRP A 63 14.75 -29.49 14.34
N ASN A 64 15.52 -30.17 13.49
CA ASN A 64 15.32 -31.59 13.21
C ASN A 64 15.79 -32.49 14.37
N GLY A 65 16.67 -31.98 15.25
CA GLY A 65 17.17 -32.66 16.43
C GLY A 65 16.35 -32.45 17.71
N LEU A 66 15.27 -31.66 17.66
CA LEU A 66 14.38 -31.50 18.82
C LEU A 66 13.66 -32.81 19.15
N LYS A 67 13.70 -33.21 20.42
CA LYS A 67 12.97 -34.36 20.97
C LYS A 67 11.50 -34.07 21.28
N ASP A 68 11.16 -32.79 21.40
CA ASP A 68 9.80 -32.34 21.70
C ASP A 68 9.00 -32.15 20.39
N GLU A 69 8.02 -33.02 20.17
CA GLU A 69 7.15 -32.95 18.98
C GLU A 69 6.25 -31.72 18.95
N ASN A 70 5.89 -31.15 20.11
CA ASN A 70 5.02 -29.97 20.15
C ASN A 70 5.77 -28.75 19.65
N LEU A 71 6.99 -28.53 20.15
CA LEU A 71 7.87 -27.46 19.68
C LEU A 71 8.20 -27.60 18.19
N LYS A 72 8.36 -28.83 17.68
CA LYS A 72 8.60 -29.07 16.26
C LYS A 72 7.41 -28.66 15.39
N LYS A 73 6.17 -28.94 15.85
CA LYS A 73 4.94 -28.53 15.17
C LYS A 73 4.75 -27.02 15.18
N ASP A 74 5.00 -26.38 16.32
CA ASP A 74 4.90 -24.92 16.45
C ASP A 74 5.91 -24.22 15.54
N LEU A 75 7.14 -24.73 15.47
CA LEU A 75 8.17 -24.20 14.59
C LEU A 75 7.82 -24.36 13.11
N LEU A 76 7.28 -25.52 12.70
CA LEU A 76 6.76 -25.76 11.36
C LEU A 76 5.59 -24.83 11.03
N PHE A 77 4.71 -24.56 11.99
CA PHE A 77 3.60 -23.63 11.81
C PHE A 77 4.10 -22.20 11.59
N VAL A 78 5.05 -21.74 12.41
CA VAL A 78 5.68 -20.42 12.27
C VAL A 78 6.43 -20.30 10.94
N LEU A 79 7.18 -21.33 10.54
CA LEU A 79 7.90 -21.38 9.26
C LEU A 79 6.94 -21.36 8.05
N HIS A 80 5.84 -22.12 8.12
CA HIS A 80 4.85 -22.13 7.06
C HIS A 80 4.14 -20.77 6.98
N HIS A 81 3.83 -20.17 8.12
CA HIS A 81 3.18 -18.86 8.19
C HIS A 81 4.09 -17.73 7.70
N SER A 82 5.40 -17.78 8.00
CA SER A 82 6.36 -16.77 7.54
C SER A 82 6.59 -16.80 6.03
N GLN A 83 6.56 -17.99 5.42
CA GLN A 83 6.58 -18.16 3.95
C GLN A 83 5.25 -17.75 3.30
N ARG A 84 4.15 -17.87 4.04
CA ARG A 84 2.79 -17.42 3.67
C ARG A 84 2.48 -15.99 4.13
N LEU A 85 3.48 -15.16 4.39
CA LEU A 85 3.32 -13.71 4.34
C LEU A 85 3.65 -13.22 2.91
N PRO A 86 2.95 -13.68 1.83
CA PRO A 86 3.18 -13.09 0.53
C PRO A 86 2.75 -11.63 0.65
N ALA A 87 3.57 -10.77 0.04
CA ALA A 87 3.35 -9.35 -0.11
C ALA A 87 1.86 -9.02 -0.14
N TYR A 88 1.44 -8.12 0.76
CA TYR A 88 0.04 -7.71 0.91
C TYR A 88 -0.50 -7.36 -0.49
N THR A 89 -1.21 -8.30 -1.11
CA THR A 89 -1.59 -8.18 -2.52
C THR A 89 -2.88 -7.38 -2.52
N VAL A 90 -2.80 -6.09 -2.83
CA VAL A 90 -4.04 -5.31 -3.00
C VAL A 90 -4.75 -5.87 -4.23
N TYR A 91 -5.91 -6.48 -3.97
CA TYR A 91 -6.86 -6.94 -4.99
C TYR A 91 -6.30 -7.99 -5.98
N GLY A 92 -5.21 -8.68 -5.65
CA GLY A 92 -4.62 -9.72 -6.51
C GLY A 92 -4.01 -9.19 -7.82
N LEU A 93 -3.88 -7.86 -7.97
CA LEU A 93 -3.37 -7.21 -9.18
C LEU A 93 -1.91 -6.77 -9.03
N TYR A 94 -1.48 -6.40 -7.81
CA TYR A 94 -0.12 -5.94 -7.54
C TYR A 94 0.33 -6.33 -6.13
N ASP A 95 1.55 -6.85 -6.02
CA ASP A 95 2.26 -6.90 -4.76
C ASP A 95 2.50 -5.47 -4.28
N LEU A 96 2.06 -5.16 -3.05
CA LEU A 96 2.42 -3.92 -2.36
C LEU A 96 3.89 -3.97 -1.98
N ASN A 97 4.71 -3.67 -2.97
CA ASN A 97 6.12 -3.39 -2.81
C ASN A 97 6.33 -1.88 -2.99
N THR A 98 7.32 -1.32 -2.32
CA THR A 98 7.75 0.09 -2.40
C THR A 98 7.90 0.53 -3.87
N THR A 99 8.31 -0.38 -4.76
CA THR A 99 8.38 -0.13 -6.22
C THR A 99 7.00 0.10 -6.86
N SER A 100 5.98 -0.65 -6.47
CA SER A 100 4.61 -0.49 -6.97
C SER A 100 4.01 0.84 -6.50
N PHE A 101 4.27 1.24 -5.25
CA PHE A 101 3.86 2.54 -4.74
C PHE A 101 4.45 3.71 -5.54
N ILE A 102 5.75 3.67 -5.88
CA ILE A 102 6.40 4.68 -6.72
C ILE A 102 5.76 4.75 -8.12
N LYS A 103 5.36 3.60 -8.70
CA LYS A 103 4.66 3.58 -9.99
C LYS A 103 3.30 4.27 -9.90
N VAL A 104 2.52 3.98 -8.85
CA VAL A 104 1.22 4.63 -8.62
C VAL A 104 1.39 6.13 -8.46
N LEU A 105 2.36 6.58 -7.66
CA LEU A 105 2.67 8.01 -7.52
C LEU A 105 3.01 8.66 -8.86
N LYS A 106 3.89 8.04 -9.66
CA LYS A 106 4.25 8.55 -10.99
C LYS A 106 3.04 8.71 -11.89
N VAL A 107 2.17 7.72 -11.94
CA VAL A 107 0.94 7.78 -12.75
C VAL A 107 0.02 8.90 -12.26
N THR A 108 -0.17 9.03 -10.95
CA THR A 108 -0.97 10.12 -10.36
C THR A 108 -0.42 11.49 -10.71
N PHE A 109 0.89 11.70 -10.60
CA PHE A 109 1.54 12.95 -11.01
C PHE A 109 1.43 13.21 -12.51
N SER A 110 1.61 12.19 -13.36
CA SER A 110 1.42 12.33 -14.80
C SER A 110 -0.02 12.71 -15.16
N ALA A 111 -1.01 12.07 -14.53
CA ALA A 111 -2.42 12.39 -14.72
C ALA A 111 -2.74 13.82 -14.25
N TYR A 112 -2.18 14.25 -13.11
CA TYR A 112 -2.31 15.61 -12.62
C TYR A 112 -1.72 16.64 -13.59
N THR A 113 -0.49 16.42 -14.06
CA THR A 113 0.17 17.31 -15.03
C THR A 113 -0.61 17.39 -16.35
N PHE A 114 -1.10 16.25 -16.83
CA PHE A 114 -1.94 16.20 -18.04
C PHE A 114 -3.22 17.01 -17.85
N LEU A 115 -3.93 16.81 -16.74
CA LEU A 115 -5.17 17.53 -16.45
C LEU A 115 -4.94 19.04 -16.26
N SER A 116 -3.83 19.40 -15.60
CA SER A 116 -3.40 20.79 -15.45
C SER A 116 -3.20 21.45 -16.82
N ASN A 117 -2.46 20.80 -17.71
CA ASN A 117 -2.20 21.31 -19.07
C ASN A 117 -3.48 21.39 -19.92
N ALA A 118 -4.38 20.41 -19.80
CA ALA A 118 -5.67 20.43 -20.50
C ALA A 118 -6.56 21.57 -20.00
N SER A 119 -6.57 21.84 -18.69
CA SER A 119 -7.35 22.93 -18.09
C SER A 119 -6.86 24.31 -18.51
N THR A 120 -5.54 24.50 -18.66
CA THR A 120 -4.97 25.75 -19.16
C THR A 120 -5.30 25.98 -20.63
N MET A 121 -5.29 24.92 -21.46
CA MET A 121 -5.69 25.00 -22.87
C MET A 121 -7.17 25.38 -23.05
N SER A 122 -8.05 24.93 -22.14
CA SER A 122 -9.48 25.28 -22.18
C SER A 122 -9.81 26.73 -21.81
N LYS A 123 -8.86 27.47 -21.23
CA LYS A 123 -9.04 28.89 -20.88
C LYS A 123 -8.59 29.86 -21.99
N GLU A 124 -7.91 29.35 -23.02
CA GLU A 124 -7.47 30.17 -24.18
C GLU A 124 -8.45 30.15 -25.35
N TYR A 125 -9.58 29.43 -25.24
CA TYR A 125 -10.67 29.38 -26.22
C TYR A 125 -11.96 29.96 -25.63
#